data_AF-A0A6L8EVP5-F1
#
_entry.id   AF-A0A6L8EVP5-F1
#
_cell.length_a   1.000
_cell.length_b   1.000
_cell.length_c   1.000
_cell.angle_alpha   90.00
_cell.angle_beta   90.00
_cell.angle_gamma   90.00
#
_symmetry.space_group_name_H-M   'P 1'
#
loop_
_entity.id
_entity.type
_entity.pdbx_description
1 polymer ?
#
loop_
_entity_poly.entity_id
_entity_poly.type
_entity_poly.pdbx_seq_one_letter_code
_entity_poly.pdbx_strand_id
1 'polypeptide(L)'
;MKISEDCNKPYKIPTLLEQYIRKMEIRFIYCLLIFCLGLAVGTGCTMQETSNPVTPENISEVVRENYRLTEDETWDPEKTYIVHGTLEIPQGITLNISPGTTVKFGRNALVTVKGILKIGTPLVQAQVTQLVYLTSNNIGPASGDWNGIFFDHTHDLESFIRGAVIEYATIALDIKTTSPTVAECTLRFNETAIALDGSDARIRHNDIIDNDIGISTIGRQTLPRIENNNIAKNETGIFCENVQSTIQHNNLNANVFALRLNVKFSLTVADNWWGSTDPIEIADVIIDGADPGLIAKQIGTVTYEPFTETRIAEAGFPYPTLLTGSK
;
A
#
# COMPACT_ATOMS: atom_id res chain seq x y z
N MET A 1 29.27 24.46 39.64
CA MET A 1 28.48 25.46 40.41
C MET A 1 28.66 26.79 39.68
N LYS A 2 27.71 27.45 39.04
CA LYS A 2 26.28 27.27 38.74
C LYS A 2 26.09 27.86 37.32
N ILE A 3 25.35 27.19 36.44
CA ILE A 3 24.69 27.86 35.32
C ILE A 3 23.21 27.82 35.69
N SER A 4 22.62 28.99 35.93
CA SER A 4 21.21 29.14 36.28
C SER A 4 20.36 29.11 35.03
N GLU A 5 19.34 28.25 35.08
CA GLU A 5 18.24 28.08 34.15
C GLU A 5 17.44 29.37 33.90
N ASP A 6 17.00 29.54 32.67
CA ASP A 6 15.87 30.43 32.32
C ASP A 6 14.73 29.55 31.79
N CYS A 7 14.12 28.76 32.69
CA CYS A 7 13.06 27.78 32.40
C CYS A 7 11.63 28.34 32.52
N ASN A 8 11.40 29.63 32.23
CA ASN A 8 10.08 30.25 32.46
C ASN A 8 9.47 31.01 31.27
N LYS A 9 9.65 30.51 30.04
CA LYS A 9 8.79 30.91 28.91
C LYS A 9 7.79 29.79 28.61
N PRO A 10 6.47 30.01 28.78
CA PRO A 10 5.48 29.03 28.37
C PRO A 10 5.49 28.94 26.84
N TYR A 11 6.05 27.86 26.31
CA TYR A 11 5.91 27.51 24.90
C TYR A 11 4.44 27.12 24.68
N LYS A 12 3.70 27.95 23.94
CA LYS A 12 2.31 27.63 23.58
C LYS A 12 2.35 26.48 22.57
N ILE A 13 2.03 25.28 23.03
CA ILE A 13 1.77 24.12 22.18
C ILE A 13 0.50 24.44 21.38
N PRO A 14 0.56 24.52 20.04
CA PRO A 14 -0.64 24.74 19.22
C PRO A 14 -1.63 23.59 19.44
N THR A 15 -2.91 23.91 19.47
CA THR A 15 -3.96 22.90 19.66
C THR A 15 -4.01 21.94 18.45
N LEU A 16 -4.51 20.72 18.64
CA LEU A 16 -4.64 19.68 17.61
C LEU A 16 -5.32 20.18 16.33
N LEU A 17 -6.31 21.06 16.47
CA LEU A 17 -7.00 21.71 15.37
C LEU A 17 -6.08 22.67 14.59
N GLU A 18 -5.18 23.39 15.27
CA GLU A 18 -4.24 24.32 14.63
C GLU A 18 -3.13 23.60 13.87
N GLN A 19 -2.65 22.45 14.36
CA GLN A 19 -1.69 21.61 13.63
C GLN A 19 -2.32 20.95 12.41
N TYR A 20 -3.57 20.48 12.55
CA TYR A 20 -4.35 19.89 11.45
C TYR A 20 -4.68 20.94 10.37
N ILE A 21 -5.14 22.13 10.77
CA ILE A 21 -5.43 23.25 9.85
C ILE A 21 -4.17 23.74 9.16
N ARG A 22 -3.04 23.91 9.86
CA ARG A 22 -1.75 24.30 9.23
C ARG A 22 -1.32 23.30 8.14
N LYS A 23 -1.47 22.00 8.38
CA LYS A 23 -1.13 20.97 7.40
C LYS A 23 -2.12 20.94 6.21
N MET A 24 -3.40 21.27 6.44
CA MET A 24 -4.40 21.42 5.38
C MET A 24 -4.16 22.65 4.49
N GLU A 25 -3.77 23.79 5.06
CA GLU A 25 -3.42 25.01 4.32
C GLU A 25 -2.17 24.80 3.45
N ILE A 26 -1.17 24.06 3.94
CA ILE A 26 0.00 23.67 3.15
C ILE A 26 -0.42 22.79 1.96
N ARG A 27 -1.31 21.79 2.14
CA ARG A 27 -1.87 20.97 1.04
C ARG A 27 -2.61 21.83 0.00
N PHE A 28 -3.40 22.81 0.41
CA PHE A 28 -4.11 23.71 -0.51
C PHE A 28 -3.15 24.59 -1.33
N ILE A 29 -2.06 25.05 -0.72
CA ILE A 29 -1.03 25.86 -1.40
C ILE A 29 -0.23 25.04 -2.42
N TYR A 30 0.11 23.78 -2.11
CA TYR A 30 0.79 22.89 -3.08
C TYR A 30 -0.13 22.49 -4.24
N CYS A 31 -1.43 22.24 -4.00
CA CYS A 31 -2.40 21.98 -5.07
C CYS A 31 -2.61 23.21 -5.98
N LEU A 32 -2.64 24.43 -5.43
CA LEU A 32 -2.71 25.66 -6.23
C LEU A 32 -1.42 25.93 -7.02
N LEU A 33 -0.24 25.66 -6.45
CA LEU A 33 1.04 25.85 -7.15
C LEU A 33 1.21 24.87 -8.33
N ILE A 34 0.74 23.63 -8.19
CA ILE A 34 0.73 22.64 -9.29
C ILE A 34 -0.28 23.04 -10.37
N PHE A 35 -1.43 23.64 -10.00
CA PHE A 35 -2.42 24.15 -10.95
C PHE A 35 -1.94 25.43 -11.67
N CYS A 36 -1.13 26.27 -11.03
CA CYS A 36 -0.58 27.50 -11.61
C CYS A 36 0.67 27.27 -12.48
N LEU A 37 1.40 26.15 -12.35
CA LEU A 37 2.51 25.78 -13.24
C LEU A 37 2.07 25.13 -14.57
N GLY A 38 0.77 24.88 -14.77
CA GLY A 38 0.22 24.28 -15.98
C GLY A 38 -0.28 25.27 -17.05
N LEU A 39 -0.18 26.58 -16.83
CA LEU A 39 -0.73 27.61 -17.73
C LEU A 39 0.33 28.63 -18.19
N ALA A 40 1.26 28.16 -19.01
CA ALA A 40 2.06 28.91 -20.01
C ALA A 40 3.14 27.93 -20.50
N VAL A 41 3.27 27.54 -21.77
CA VAL A 41 3.38 28.30 -23.02
C VAL A 41 3.08 27.33 -24.17
N GLY A 42 2.45 27.79 -25.25
CA GLY A 42 2.46 27.03 -26.51
C GLY A 42 1.52 27.56 -27.59
N THR A 43 1.75 28.77 -28.10
CA THR A 43 1.24 29.12 -29.43
C THR A 43 2.21 28.60 -30.50
N GLY A 44 1.70 27.69 -31.32
CA GLY A 44 2.02 27.59 -32.75
C GLY A 44 3.30 26.88 -33.15
N CYS A 45 3.17 25.66 -33.69
CA CYS A 45 3.82 25.30 -34.95
C CYS A 45 3.13 24.06 -35.57
N THR A 46 3.17 24.03 -36.90
CA THR A 46 2.32 23.32 -37.85
C THR A 46 2.42 21.80 -37.82
N MET A 47 1.28 21.12 -38.04
CA MET A 47 1.20 19.68 -38.27
C MET A 47 1.81 19.32 -39.63
N GLN A 48 2.71 18.34 -39.65
CA GLN A 48 3.11 17.64 -40.86
C GLN A 48 2.88 16.15 -40.63
N GLU A 49 1.88 15.60 -41.32
CA GLU A 49 1.58 14.18 -41.34
C GLU A 49 2.73 13.41 -41.99
N THR A 50 3.28 12.43 -41.28
CA THR A 50 3.93 11.28 -41.90
C THR A 50 3.31 10.03 -41.31
N SER A 51 2.40 9.43 -42.07
CA SER A 51 1.76 8.16 -41.79
C SER A 51 2.76 7.02 -41.97
N ASN A 52 3.08 6.34 -40.86
CA ASN A 52 3.47 4.93 -40.89
C ASN A 52 2.40 4.17 -40.09
N PRO A 53 1.70 3.19 -40.68
CA PRO A 53 0.70 2.44 -39.95
C PRO A 53 1.41 1.48 -38.99
N VAL A 54 1.43 1.81 -37.70
CA VAL A 54 1.62 0.80 -36.66
C VAL A 54 0.28 0.08 -36.55
N THR A 55 0.22 -1.15 -37.06
CA THR A 55 -0.88 -2.08 -36.77
C THR A 55 -1.03 -2.20 -35.25
N PRO A 56 -2.21 -1.93 -34.68
CA PRO A 56 -2.41 -2.13 -33.25
C PRO A 56 -2.26 -3.63 -32.96
N GLU A 57 -1.35 -4.00 -32.07
CA GLU A 57 -1.38 -5.31 -31.41
C GLU A 57 -2.80 -5.47 -30.85
N ASN A 58 -3.53 -6.44 -31.37
CA ASN A 58 -4.90 -6.70 -30.96
C ASN A 58 -4.89 -7.38 -29.59
N ILE A 59 -4.65 -6.59 -28.53
CA ILE A 59 -4.82 -7.04 -27.15
C ILE A 59 -6.29 -7.39 -26.99
N SER A 60 -6.63 -8.68 -27.02
CA SER A 60 -8.02 -9.10 -26.89
C SER A 60 -8.49 -8.86 -25.45
N GLU A 61 -9.52 -8.03 -25.29
CA GLU A 61 -10.18 -7.81 -24.00
C GLU A 61 -11.11 -8.99 -23.65
N VAL A 62 -11.05 -9.46 -22.40
CA VAL A 62 -11.91 -10.52 -21.86
C VAL A 62 -12.75 -9.95 -20.72
N VAL A 63 -14.06 -9.84 -20.93
CA VAL A 63 -14.99 -9.32 -19.92
C VAL A 63 -15.48 -10.45 -18.99
N ARG A 64 -15.43 -10.21 -17.68
CA ARG A 64 -15.92 -11.09 -16.61
C ARG A 64 -17.00 -10.34 -15.80
N GLU A 65 -18.26 -10.56 -16.14
CA GLU A 65 -19.42 -9.96 -15.46
C GLU A 65 -19.99 -10.94 -14.43
N ASN A 66 -19.95 -10.58 -13.13
CA ASN A 66 -20.43 -11.43 -12.02
C ASN A 66 -19.94 -12.89 -12.14
N TYR A 67 -18.65 -13.04 -12.41
CA TYR A 67 -18.07 -14.30 -12.84
C TYR A 67 -17.67 -15.16 -11.63
N ARG A 68 -18.11 -16.42 -11.64
CA ARG A 68 -17.72 -17.42 -10.64
C ARG A 68 -16.98 -18.55 -11.33
N LEU A 69 -15.76 -18.85 -10.89
CA LEU A 69 -14.99 -19.97 -11.43
C LEU A 69 -15.70 -21.30 -11.14
N THR A 70 -15.59 -22.24 -12.07
CA THR A 70 -16.13 -23.61 -11.95
C THR A 70 -15.03 -24.67 -11.90
N GLU A 71 -13.82 -24.32 -12.30
CA GLU A 71 -12.61 -25.13 -12.29
C GLU A 71 -11.39 -24.21 -12.19
N ASP A 72 -10.21 -24.79 -12.01
CA ASP A 72 -8.96 -24.05 -12.00
C ASP A 72 -8.78 -23.28 -13.31
N GLU A 73 -8.41 -22.00 -13.20
CA GLU A 73 -8.22 -21.13 -14.37
C GLU A 73 -6.84 -20.48 -14.32
N THR A 74 -6.21 -20.35 -15.49
CA THR A 74 -5.00 -19.54 -15.67
C THR A 74 -5.30 -18.46 -16.70
N TRP A 75 -5.07 -17.22 -16.32
CA TRP A 75 -5.26 -16.07 -17.19
C TRP A 75 -4.04 -15.87 -18.09
N ASP A 76 -4.36 -15.55 -19.34
CA ASP A 76 -3.43 -15.39 -20.46
C ASP A 76 -2.74 -14.02 -20.35
N PRO A 77 -1.40 -13.96 -20.29
CA PRO A 77 -0.67 -12.70 -20.17
C PRO A 77 -0.78 -11.80 -21.41
N GLU A 78 -1.23 -12.31 -22.56
CA GLU A 78 -1.45 -11.52 -23.78
C GLU A 78 -2.81 -10.79 -23.80
N LYS A 79 -3.62 -10.96 -22.75
CA LYS A 79 -4.99 -10.42 -22.68
C LYS A 79 -5.16 -9.39 -21.57
N THR A 80 -6.09 -8.47 -21.82
CA THR A 80 -6.61 -7.59 -20.76
C THR A 80 -7.93 -8.15 -20.26
N TYR A 81 -8.03 -8.39 -18.96
CA TYR A 81 -9.24 -8.86 -18.31
C TYR A 81 -9.99 -7.66 -17.71
N ILE A 82 -11.28 -7.55 -17.97
CA ILE A 82 -12.14 -6.50 -17.41
C ILE A 82 -13.17 -7.16 -16.50
N VAL A 83 -13.11 -6.89 -15.20
CA VAL A 83 -14.00 -7.47 -14.20
C VAL A 83 -15.08 -6.47 -13.82
N HIS A 84 -16.34 -6.89 -13.92
CA HIS A 84 -17.52 -6.15 -13.47
C HIS A 84 -18.29 -6.96 -12.44
N GLY A 85 -18.77 -6.30 -11.39
CA GLY A 85 -19.41 -6.97 -10.26
C GLY A 85 -18.43 -7.87 -9.50
N THR A 86 -18.87 -9.05 -9.10
CA THR A 86 -18.06 -9.97 -8.29
C THR A 86 -17.34 -11.00 -9.15
N LEU A 87 -16.02 -11.14 -8.97
CA LEU A 87 -15.25 -12.31 -9.38
C LEU A 87 -15.09 -13.26 -8.18
N GLU A 88 -15.73 -14.42 -8.19
CA GLU A 88 -15.63 -15.39 -7.09
C GLU A 88 -14.70 -16.55 -7.47
N ILE A 89 -13.72 -16.82 -6.60
CA ILE A 89 -12.84 -17.99 -6.63
C ILE A 89 -13.31 -18.92 -5.49
N PRO A 90 -14.11 -19.97 -5.78
CA PRO A 90 -14.67 -20.85 -4.75
C PRO A 90 -13.61 -21.71 -4.07
N GLN A 91 -13.96 -22.29 -2.92
CA GLN A 91 -13.12 -23.26 -2.23
C GLN A 91 -12.75 -24.43 -3.15
N GLY A 92 -11.49 -24.86 -3.10
CA GLY A 92 -10.96 -25.96 -3.90
C GLY A 92 -10.64 -25.60 -5.36
N ILE A 93 -10.81 -24.33 -5.75
CA ILE A 93 -10.45 -23.81 -7.06
C ILE A 93 -9.29 -22.82 -6.94
N THR A 94 -8.39 -22.85 -7.92
CA THR A 94 -7.26 -21.93 -8.06
C THR A 94 -7.46 -21.00 -9.24
N LEU A 95 -7.26 -19.69 -9.01
CA LEU A 95 -7.02 -18.73 -10.09
C LEU A 95 -5.54 -18.37 -10.13
N ASN A 96 -4.91 -18.57 -11.28
CA ASN A 96 -3.55 -18.09 -11.57
C ASN A 96 -3.62 -16.89 -12.52
N ILE A 97 -3.15 -15.73 -12.08
CA ILE A 97 -2.98 -14.54 -12.91
C ILE A 97 -1.51 -14.41 -13.26
N SER A 98 -1.15 -14.71 -14.50
CA SER A 98 0.23 -14.83 -14.96
C SER A 98 0.95 -13.46 -15.00
N PRO A 99 2.29 -13.41 -14.80
CA PRO A 99 3.08 -12.20 -15.06
C PRO A 99 2.82 -11.63 -16.47
N GLY A 100 2.67 -10.32 -16.60
CA GLY A 100 2.33 -9.65 -17.85
C GLY A 100 0.83 -9.38 -18.04
N THR A 101 -0.05 -10.03 -17.28
CA THR A 101 -1.50 -9.79 -17.38
C THR A 101 -1.89 -8.41 -16.85
N THR A 102 -2.82 -7.75 -17.55
CA THR A 102 -3.52 -6.55 -17.06
C THR A 102 -4.96 -6.90 -16.70
N VAL A 103 -5.38 -6.49 -15.52
CA VAL A 103 -6.74 -6.66 -14.99
C VAL A 103 -7.31 -5.29 -14.64
N LYS A 104 -8.44 -4.93 -15.25
CA LYS A 104 -9.15 -3.68 -15.02
C LYS A 104 -10.46 -3.95 -14.29
N PHE A 105 -10.73 -3.19 -13.24
CA PHE A 105 -11.90 -3.36 -12.40
C PHE A 105 -12.91 -2.26 -12.65
N GLY A 106 -14.14 -2.64 -13.00
CA GLY A 106 -15.26 -1.73 -13.06
C GLY A 106 -15.65 -1.20 -11.68
N ARG A 107 -16.53 -0.19 -11.66
CA ARG A 107 -16.96 0.44 -10.42
C ARG A 107 -17.51 -0.58 -9.41
N ASN A 108 -17.02 -0.50 -8.17
CA ASN A 108 -17.39 -1.40 -7.06
C ASN A 108 -17.11 -2.90 -7.33
N ALA A 109 -16.30 -3.24 -8.33
CA ALA A 109 -15.95 -4.65 -8.57
C ALA A 109 -15.17 -5.22 -7.38
N LEU A 110 -15.37 -6.50 -7.10
CA LEU A 110 -14.81 -7.20 -5.95
C LEU A 110 -14.30 -8.57 -6.38
N VAL A 111 -13.09 -8.93 -5.98
CA VAL A 111 -12.61 -10.31 -6.08
C VAL A 111 -12.81 -10.99 -4.74
N THR A 112 -13.66 -12.02 -4.68
CA THR A 112 -13.88 -12.82 -3.46
C THR A 112 -13.10 -14.12 -3.56
N VAL A 113 -12.11 -14.29 -2.69
CA VAL A 113 -11.22 -15.45 -2.64
C VAL A 113 -11.63 -16.37 -1.50
N LYS A 114 -12.26 -17.50 -1.83
CA LYS A 114 -12.53 -18.63 -0.93
C LYS A 114 -11.63 -19.84 -1.21
N GLY A 115 -11.09 -19.92 -2.42
CA GLY A 115 -10.08 -20.90 -2.85
C GLY A 115 -8.66 -20.35 -2.77
N ILE A 116 -7.89 -20.55 -3.84
CA ILE A 116 -6.49 -20.12 -3.93
C ILE A 116 -6.36 -19.04 -5.01
N LEU A 117 -5.65 -17.96 -4.69
CA LEU A 117 -5.30 -16.91 -5.65
C LEU A 117 -3.77 -16.77 -5.74
N LYS A 118 -3.24 -16.95 -6.95
CA LYS A 118 -1.83 -16.82 -7.27
C LYS A 118 -1.66 -15.70 -8.30
N ILE A 119 -1.06 -14.59 -7.90
CA ILE A 119 -0.84 -13.42 -8.78
C ILE A 119 0.65 -13.23 -9.03
N GLY A 120 1.01 -13.21 -10.31
CA GLY A 120 2.31 -12.86 -10.81
C GLY A 120 3.34 -13.98 -10.65
N THR A 121 4.57 -13.62 -10.31
CA THR A 121 5.71 -14.54 -10.43
C THR A 121 5.70 -15.57 -9.31
N PRO A 122 5.71 -16.90 -9.58
CA PRO A 122 5.74 -17.92 -8.53
C PRO A 122 6.88 -17.72 -7.53
N LEU A 123 6.62 -17.96 -6.24
CA LEU A 123 7.60 -17.74 -5.15
C LEU A 123 8.90 -18.55 -5.30
N VAL A 124 8.85 -19.66 -6.04
CA VAL A 124 10.02 -20.52 -6.33
C VAL A 124 10.99 -19.92 -7.35
N GLN A 125 10.55 -18.93 -8.13
CA GLN A 125 11.39 -18.28 -9.14
C GLN A 125 12.22 -17.17 -8.52
N ALA A 126 13.50 -17.06 -8.92
CA ALA A 126 14.44 -16.14 -8.29
C ALA A 126 14.09 -14.66 -8.50
N GLN A 127 13.57 -14.28 -9.67
CA GLN A 127 13.37 -12.88 -10.06
C GLN A 127 11.98 -12.64 -10.65
N VAL A 128 11.43 -11.44 -10.41
CA VAL A 128 10.27 -10.93 -11.14
C VAL A 128 10.78 -10.34 -12.45
N THR A 129 10.23 -10.78 -13.58
CA THR A 129 10.62 -10.31 -14.92
C THR A 129 9.53 -9.52 -15.62
N GLN A 130 8.27 -9.73 -15.25
CA GLN A 130 7.09 -9.01 -15.75
C GLN A 130 6.13 -8.74 -14.60
N LEU A 131 5.40 -7.64 -14.70
CA LEU A 131 4.43 -7.21 -13.69
C LEU A 131 3.02 -7.63 -14.05
N VAL A 132 2.19 -7.87 -13.05
CA VAL A 132 0.72 -7.91 -13.20
C VAL A 132 0.17 -6.54 -12.80
N TYR A 133 -0.70 -5.96 -13.63
CA TYR A 133 -1.36 -4.69 -13.32
C TYR A 133 -2.82 -4.94 -12.91
N LEU A 134 -3.20 -4.48 -11.73
CA LEU A 134 -4.54 -4.52 -11.18
C LEU A 134 -4.99 -3.09 -10.92
N THR A 135 -5.90 -2.57 -11.75
CA THR A 135 -6.20 -1.14 -11.78
C THR A 135 -7.67 -0.85 -12.12
N SER A 136 -8.09 0.39 -12.02
CA SER A 136 -9.45 0.82 -12.38
C SER A 136 -9.69 0.74 -13.89
N ASN A 137 -10.91 0.37 -14.29
CA ASN A 137 -11.37 0.48 -15.68
C ASN A 137 -11.92 1.88 -16.02
N ASN A 138 -11.85 2.83 -15.09
CA ASN A 138 -12.33 4.19 -15.28
C ASN A 138 -11.34 5.02 -16.13
N ILE A 139 -11.84 5.95 -16.94
CA ILE A 139 -11.02 6.82 -17.81
C ILE A 139 -10.23 7.85 -16.97
N GLY A 140 -10.74 8.20 -15.78
CA GLY A 140 -10.01 8.95 -14.76
C GLY A 140 -9.95 8.14 -13.48
N PRO A 141 -8.98 7.23 -13.33
CA PRO A 141 -8.84 6.39 -12.15
C PRO A 141 -8.74 7.21 -10.87
N ALA A 142 -9.51 6.83 -9.86
CA ALA A 142 -9.48 7.44 -8.54
C ALA A 142 -9.53 6.36 -7.45
N SER A 143 -8.92 6.65 -6.30
CA SER A 143 -9.02 5.77 -5.12
C SER A 143 -10.48 5.46 -4.81
N GLY A 144 -10.79 4.20 -4.49
CA GLY A 144 -12.15 3.73 -4.24
C GLY A 144 -12.99 3.42 -5.48
N ASP A 145 -12.40 3.39 -6.67
CA ASP A 145 -13.11 3.00 -7.90
C ASP A 145 -13.62 1.55 -7.83
N TRP A 146 -12.85 0.64 -7.23
CA TRP A 146 -13.22 -0.76 -7.04
C TRP A 146 -12.98 -1.21 -5.60
N ASN A 147 -13.69 -2.25 -5.16
CA ASN A 147 -13.72 -2.58 -3.73
C ASN A 147 -12.43 -3.24 -3.24
N GLY A 148 -11.79 -4.07 -4.07
CA GLY A 148 -10.58 -4.79 -3.67
C GLY A 148 -10.55 -6.28 -3.99
N ILE A 149 -9.52 -6.93 -3.44
CA ILE A 149 -9.41 -8.39 -3.34
C ILE A 149 -9.67 -8.78 -1.89
N PHE A 150 -10.78 -9.47 -1.66
CA PHE A 150 -11.21 -9.92 -0.35
C PHE A 150 -10.93 -11.42 -0.19
N PHE A 151 -10.05 -11.78 0.74
CA PHE A 151 -9.83 -13.16 1.17
C PHE A 151 -10.79 -13.50 2.31
N ASP A 152 -11.75 -14.37 2.00
CA ASP A 152 -12.85 -14.77 2.88
C ASP A 152 -12.55 -16.11 3.55
N HIS A 153 -11.77 -16.08 4.63
CA HIS A 153 -11.56 -17.22 5.52
C HIS A 153 -11.08 -18.51 4.83
N THR A 154 -9.98 -18.43 4.09
CA THR A 154 -9.34 -19.60 3.46
C THR A 154 -8.37 -20.29 4.42
N HIS A 155 -8.34 -21.62 4.43
CA HIS A 155 -7.39 -22.38 5.25
C HIS A 155 -6.06 -22.62 4.52
N ASP A 156 -5.76 -21.80 3.50
CA ASP A 156 -4.74 -22.16 2.51
C ASP A 156 -3.49 -21.26 2.57
N LEU A 157 -2.34 -21.93 2.65
CA LEU A 157 -1.01 -21.33 2.73
C LEU A 157 -0.42 -21.03 1.34
N GLU A 158 -1.10 -21.41 0.26
CA GLU A 158 -0.54 -21.30 -1.10
C GLU A 158 -0.82 -20.00 -1.83
N SER A 159 -1.73 -19.15 -1.33
CA SER A 159 -2.03 -17.89 -2.00
C SER A 159 -0.85 -16.93 -1.90
N PHE A 160 -0.52 -16.30 -3.02
CA PHE A 160 0.52 -15.27 -3.07
C PHE A 160 0.19 -14.18 -4.07
N ILE A 161 0.72 -12.99 -3.79
CA ILE A 161 0.75 -11.87 -4.71
C ILE A 161 2.20 -11.44 -4.82
N ARG A 162 2.79 -11.61 -6.00
CA ARG A 162 4.20 -11.28 -6.25
C ARG A 162 4.45 -10.65 -7.61
N GLY A 163 5.09 -9.48 -7.63
CA GLY A 163 5.34 -8.75 -8.87
C GLY A 163 4.08 -8.10 -9.41
N ALA A 164 3.26 -7.50 -8.53
CA ALA A 164 2.01 -6.84 -8.92
C ALA A 164 2.04 -5.34 -8.66
N VAL A 165 1.35 -4.58 -9.49
CA VAL A 165 0.99 -3.16 -9.27
C VAL A 165 -0.51 -3.12 -8.99
N ILE A 166 -0.91 -2.66 -7.80
CA ILE A 166 -2.32 -2.61 -7.37
C ILE A 166 -2.70 -1.17 -7.03
N GLU A 167 -3.71 -0.65 -7.73
CA GLU A 167 -4.08 0.76 -7.66
C GLU A 167 -5.60 0.99 -7.61
N TYR A 168 -5.97 2.13 -7.02
CA TYR A 168 -7.31 2.71 -7.08
C TYR A 168 -8.43 1.88 -6.40
N ALA A 169 -8.07 0.99 -5.47
CA ALA A 169 -9.02 0.23 -4.68
C ALA A 169 -9.48 1.00 -3.43
N THR A 170 -10.67 0.66 -2.91
CA THR A 170 -11.05 1.00 -1.53
C THR A 170 -10.13 0.26 -0.56
N ILE A 171 -10.08 -1.08 -0.60
CA ILE A 171 -9.10 -1.88 0.13
C ILE A 171 -8.43 -2.83 -0.86
N ALA A 172 -7.20 -2.55 -1.28
CA ALA A 172 -6.55 -3.35 -2.34
C ALA A 172 -6.47 -4.84 -1.97
N LEU A 173 -6.01 -5.15 -0.75
CA LEU A 173 -6.00 -6.50 -0.20
C LEU A 173 -6.70 -6.52 1.17
N ASP A 174 -7.92 -7.03 1.25
CA ASP A 174 -8.67 -7.28 2.50
C ASP A 174 -8.50 -8.76 2.88
N ILE A 175 -7.61 -9.05 3.83
CA ILE A 175 -7.14 -10.39 4.16
C ILE A 175 -7.69 -10.80 5.53
N LYS A 176 -8.75 -11.62 5.54
CA LYS A 176 -9.35 -12.11 6.77
C LYS A 176 -8.98 -13.55 7.03
N THR A 177 -8.28 -13.77 8.14
CA THR A 177 -7.87 -15.06 8.74
C THR A 177 -7.12 -16.02 7.83
N THR A 178 -6.62 -15.52 6.71
CA THR A 178 -5.74 -16.19 5.75
C THR A 178 -4.34 -15.63 5.89
N SER A 179 -3.30 -16.33 5.44
CA SER A 179 -1.91 -15.84 5.57
C SER A 179 -1.16 -15.90 4.23
N PRO A 180 -1.62 -15.20 3.18
CA PRO A 180 -0.90 -15.17 1.91
C PRO A 180 0.46 -14.48 2.05
N THR A 181 1.35 -14.75 1.09
CA THR A 181 2.57 -13.94 0.92
C THR A 181 2.30 -12.78 -0.03
N VAL A 182 2.56 -11.56 0.42
CA VAL A 182 2.53 -10.34 -0.40
C VAL A 182 3.97 -9.85 -0.53
N ALA A 183 4.56 -10.02 -1.71
CA ALA A 183 5.98 -9.73 -1.91
C ALA A 183 6.29 -9.02 -3.21
N GLU A 184 7.28 -8.13 -3.22
CA GLU A 184 7.78 -7.54 -4.48
C GLU A 184 6.64 -6.89 -5.30
N CYS A 185 5.74 -6.16 -4.62
CA CYS A 185 4.62 -5.46 -5.22
C CYS A 185 4.74 -3.94 -5.05
N THR A 186 3.99 -3.20 -5.86
CA THR A 186 3.72 -1.77 -5.66
C THR A 186 2.23 -1.59 -5.38
N LEU A 187 1.87 -1.10 -4.20
CA LEU A 187 0.49 -0.80 -3.82
C LEU A 187 0.37 0.72 -3.61
N ARG A 188 -0.38 1.39 -4.49
CA ARG A 188 -0.47 2.85 -4.47
C ARG A 188 -1.82 3.41 -4.87
N PHE A 189 -2.15 4.60 -4.39
CA PHE A 189 -3.41 5.29 -4.69
C PHE A 189 -4.66 4.49 -4.29
N ASN A 190 -4.56 3.70 -3.21
CA ASN A 190 -5.69 3.02 -2.59
C ASN A 190 -6.11 3.76 -1.31
N GLU A 191 -7.35 3.60 -0.84
CA GLU A 191 -7.71 4.12 0.48
C GLU A 191 -6.97 3.29 1.55
N THR A 192 -7.04 1.96 1.47
CA THR A 192 -6.18 1.06 2.25
C THR A 192 -5.44 0.10 1.32
N ALA A 193 -4.11 0.03 1.40
CA ALA A 193 -3.36 -0.90 0.58
C ALA A 193 -3.47 -2.35 1.07
N ILE A 194 -3.25 -2.59 2.36
CA ILE A 194 -3.37 -3.94 2.95
C ILE A 194 -4.12 -3.85 4.28
N ALA A 195 -5.23 -4.58 4.40
CA ALA A 195 -5.92 -4.81 5.67
C ALA A 195 -5.77 -6.28 6.06
N LEU A 196 -5.23 -6.53 7.25
CA LEU A 196 -5.09 -7.86 7.84
C LEU A 196 -6.02 -7.99 9.04
N ASP A 197 -6.96 -8.92 9.02
CA ASP A 197 -7.83 -9.24 10.15
C ASP A 197 -7.65 -10.70 10.56
N GLY A 198 -6.99 -10.94 11.70
CA GLY A 198 -6.70 -12.29 12.17
C GLY A 198 -5.71 -13.05 11.28
N SER A 199 -4.82 -12.35 10.56
CA SER A 199 -3.87 -12.91 9.59
C SER A 199 -2.41 -12.83 10.07
N ASP A 200 -1.63 -13.86 9.73
CA ASP A 200 -0.15 -13.92 9.91
C ASP A 200 0.58 -13.72 8.57
N ALA A 201 -0.06 -13.03 7.61
CA ALA A 201 0.50 -12.80 6.28
C ALA A 201 1.93 -12.24 6.33
N ARG A 202 2.74 -12.65 5.34
CA ARG A 202 4.10 -12.15 5.16
C ARG A 202 4.11 -11.05 4.12
N ILE A 203 4.43 -9.83 4.55
CA ILE A 203 4.48 -8.62 3.72
C ILE A 203 5.94 -8.21 3.58
N ARG A 204 6.55 -8.39 2.40
CA ARG A 204 7.97 -8.10 2.19
C ARG A 204 8.36 -7.48 0.86
N HIS A 205 9.39 -6.63 0.84
CA HIS A 205 9.92 -6.04 -0.41
C HIS A 205 8.85 -5.34 -1.25
N ASN A 206 7.87 -4.71 -0.60
CA ASN A 206 6.82 -3.96 -1.28
C ASN A 206 7.09 -2.47 -1.20
N ASP A 207 6.72 -1.75 -2.26
CA ASP A 207 6.50 -0.31 -2.21
C ASP A 207 5.02 -0.06 -1.89
N ILE A 208 4.73 0.43 -0.69
CA ILE A 208 3.37 0.75 -0.23
C ILE A 208 3.30 2.26 -0.05
N ILE A 209 2.87 2.95 -1.11
CA ILE A 209 3.07 4.39 -1.25
C ILE A 209 1.81 5.14 -1.69
N ASP A 210 1.66 6.38 -1.25
CA ASP A 210 0.55 7.26 -1.68
C ASP A 210 -0.85 6.64 -1.46
N ASN A 211 -1.05 5.97 -0.31
CA ASN A 211 -2.37 5.47 0.15
C ASN A 211 -2.85 6.28 1.37
N ASP A 212 -4.14 6.22 1.71
CA ASP A 212 -4.58 6.82 2.99
C ASP A 212 -4.03 5.97 4.15
N ILE A 213 -4.17 4.65 4.09
CA ILE A 213 -3.57 3.69 5.02
C ILE A 213 -2.70 2.70 4.25
N GLY A 214 -1.42 2.60 4.59
CA GLY A 214 -0.51 1.61 3.99
C GLY A 214 -0.87 0.19 4.43
N ILE A 215 -0.71 -0.11 5.72
CA ILE A 215 -1.02 -1.42 6.28
C ILE A 215 -1.87 -1.24 7.54
N SER A 216 -3.05 -1.84 7.57
CA SER A 216 -3.88 -1.98 8.77
C SER A 216 -3.80 -3.43 9.26
N THR A 217 -3.54 -3.61 10.55
CA THR A 217 -3.44 -4.93 11.18
C THR A 217 -4.35 -5.00 12.39
N ILE A 218 -5.25 -5.98 12.42
CA ILE A 218 -6.15 -6.26 13.53
C ILE A 218 -6.16 -7.76 13.83
N GLY A 219 -6.22 -8.13 15.11
CA GLY A 219 -6.43 -9.53 15.51
C GLY A 219 -5.65 -9.93 16.75
N ARG A 220 -6.32 -10.61 17.68
CA ARG A 220 -5.67 -11.16 18.88
C ARG A 220 -4.78 -12.33 18.49
N GLN A 221 -3.59 -12.39 19.09
CA GLN A 221 -2.67 -13.52 18.97
C GLN A 221 -2.20 -13.79 17.53
N THR A 222 -2.26 -12.78 16.66
CA THR A 222 -1.65 -12.83 15.34
C THR A 222 -0.34 -12.06 15.32
N LEU A 223 0.58 -12.56 14.48
CA LEU A 223 1.97 -12.17 14.34
C LEU A 223 2.30 -11.90 12.87
N PRO A 224 1.58 -10.99 12.18
CA PRO A 224 1.90 -10.64 10.81
C PRO A 224 3.34 -10.10 10.74
N ARG A 225 4.03 -10.44 9.65
CA ARG A 225 5.46 -10.10 9.47
C ARG A 225 5.60 -9.06 8.36
N ILE A 226 5.98 -7.85 8.74
CA ILE A 226 6.13 -6.69 7.87
C ILE A 226 7.62 -6.35 7.83
N GLU A 227 8.30 -6.76 6.75
CA GLU A 227 9.76 -6.68 6.65
C GLU A 227 10.26 -6.20 5.30
N ASN A 228 11.34 -5.42 5.27
CA ASN A 228 11.96 -4.99 4.00
C ASN A 228 11.00 -4.25 3.07
N ASN A 229 10.00 -3.53 3.59
CA ASN A 229 9.09 -2.72 2.77
C ASN A 229 9.52 -1.26 2.76
N ASN A 230 9.11 -0.55 1.72
CA ASN A 230 9.17 0.90 1.64
C ASN A 230 7.74 1.43 1.78
N ILE A 231 7.40 1.91 2.97
CA ILE A 231 6.07 2.38 3.35
C ILE A 231 6.18 3.90 3.51
N ALA A 232 5.79 4.64 2.48
CA ALA A 232 6.06 6.06 2.41
C ALA A 232 4.92 6.87 1.79
N LYS A 233 4.80 8.15 2.17
CA LYS A 233 3.77 9.06 1.61
C LYS A 233 2.33 8.62 1.85
N ASN A 234 2.10 7.74 2.82
CA ASN A 234 0.75 7.41 3.25
C ASN A 234 0.28 8.42 4.31
N GLU A 235 -1.03 8.59 4.49
CA GLU A 235 -1.51 9.34 5.68
C GLU A 235 -1.14 8.57 6.95
N THR A 236 -1.46 7.28 7.03
CA THR A 236 -0.95 6.37 8.04
C THR A 236 -0.13 5.26 7.38
N GLY A 237 1.14 5.12 7.73
CA GLY A 237 2.00 4.05 7.20
C GLY A 237 1.52 2.67 7.67
N ILE A 238 1.60 2.43 8.98
CA ILE A 238 1.12 1.20 9.61
C ILE A 238 0.16 1.55 10.76
N PHE A 239 -0.99 0.90 10.79
CA PHE A 239 -1.94 0.93 11.90
C PHE A 239 -2.02 -0.46 12.55
N CYS A 240 -1.78 -0.54 13.86
CA CYS A 240 -1.79 -1.78 14.62
C CYS A 240 -2.88 -1.76 15.70
N GLU A 241 -3.89 -2.59 15.57
CA GLU A 241 -4.98 -2.72 16.53
C GLU A 241 -5.02 -4.11 17.15
N ASN A 242 -4.80 -4.18 18.47
CA ASN A 242 -4.94 -5.43 19.24
C ASN A 242 -4.12 -6.64 18.70
N VAL A 243 -2.96 -6.39 18.06
CA VAL A 243 -2.11 -7.32 17.31
C VAL A 243 -0.62 -7.23 17.70
N GLN A 244 0.16 -8.30 17.47
CA GLN A 244 1.61 -8.38 17.81
C GLN A 244 2.49 -8.46 16.55
N SER A 245 2.32 -7.52 15.63
CA SER A 245 3.07 -7.49 14.36
C SER A 245 4.59 -7.41 14.58
N THR A 246 5.34 -8.19 13.81
CA THR A 246 6.80 -8.01 13.67
C THR A 246 7.05 -6.98 12.58
N ILE A 247 7.62 -5.83 12.93
CA ILE A 247 7.85 -4.69 12.03
C ILE A 247 9.33 -4.32 12.11
N GLN A 248 10.13 -4.74 11.12
CA GLN A 248 11.58 -4.56 11.12
C GLN A 248 12.13 -4.44 9.70
N HIS A 249 13.28 -3.78 9.54
CA HIS A 249 13.94 -3.60 8.25
C HIS A 249 13.09 -2.84 7.21
N ASN A 250 12.13 -2.00 7.63
CA ASN A 250 11.32 -1.20 6.71
C ASN A 250 11.83 0.25 6.63
N ASN A 251 11.60 0.89 5.49
CA ASN A 251 11.63 2.35 5.37
C ASN A 251 10.23 2.90 5.66
N LEU A 252 10.07 3.62 6.76
CA LEU A 252 8.81 4.19 7.27
C LEU A 252 8.81 5.73 7.19
N ASN A 253 9.17 6.28 6.03
CA ASN A 253 9.46 7.71 5.88
C ASN A 253 8.36 8.49 5.15
N ALA A 254 8.27 9.80 5.38
CA ALA A 254 7.37 10.71 4.67
C ALA A 254 5.86 10.36 4.75
N ASN A 255 5.46 9.53 5.71
CA ASN A 255 4.04 9.36 6.07
C ASN A 255 3.61 10.53 6.96
N VAL A 256 2.31 10.84 7.05
CA VAL A 256 1.85 11.80 8.07
C VAL A 256 2.07 11.22 9.47
N PHE A 257 1.69 9.96 9.65
CA PHE A 257 2.09 9.12 10.78
C PHE A 257 2.71 7.82 10.24
N ALA A 258 3.94 7.51 10.63
CA ALA A 258 4.63 6.30 10.23
C ALA A 258 4.00 5.06 10.88
N LEU A 259 3.68 5.14 12.16
CA LEU A 259 3.09 4.06 12.94
C LEU A 259 2.02 4.60 13.89
N ARG A 260 0.85 3.98 13.90
CA ARG A 260 -0.23 4.26 14.84
C ARG A 260 -0.57 3.00 15.62
N LEU A 261 -0.41 3.07 16.93
CA LEU A 261 -0.63 1.97 17.84
C LEU A 261 -2.02 2.07 18.49
N ASN A 262 -2.73 0.94 18.56
CA ASN A 262 -3.99 0.77 19.26
C ASN A 262 -4.02 -0.62 19.92
N VAL A 263 -2.94 -0.95 20.64
CA VAL A 263 -2.78 -2.17 21.45
C VAL A 263 -2.58 -1.81 22.91
N LYS A 264 -2.96 -2.71 23.83
CA LYS A 264 -2.81 -2.47 25.28
C LYS A 264 -1.43 -2.80 25.83
N PHE A 265 -0.53 -3.34 25.02
CA PHE A 265 0.83 -3.73 25.37
C PHE A 265 1.81 -2.94 24.52
N SER A 266 3.04 -2.81 24.99
CA SER A 266 4.10 -2.16 24.21
C SER A 266 4.60 -3.07 23.09
N LEU A 267 5.00 -2.48 21.97
CA LEU A 267 5.61 -3.18 20.82
C LEU A 267 7.06 -2.71 20.63
N THR A 268 7.94 -3.65 20.31
CA THR A 268 9.28 -3.34 19.81
C THR A 268 9.24 -3.30 18.28
N VAL A 269 9.62 -2.16 17.71
CA VAL A 269 9.60 -1.87 16.27
C VAL A 269 10.98 -1.38 15.84
N ALA A 270 11.98 -2.24 16.14
CA ALA A 270 13.39 -1.97 15.91
C ALA A 270 13.81 -2.21 14.45
N ASP A 271 15.03 -1.79 14.13
CA ASP A 271 15.73 -2.02 12.87
C ASP A 271 15.01 -1.42 11.64
N ASN A 272 14.22 -0.37 11.84
CA ASN A 272 13.57 0.38 10.76
C ASN A 272 14.31 1.69 10.47
N TRP A 273 14.08 2.27 9.29
CA TRP A 273 14.41 3.65 8.97
C TRP A 273 13.16 4.52 9.11
N TRP A 274 13.19 5.54 9.97
CA TRP A 274 12.01 6.38 10.25
C TRP A 274 11.94 7.66 9.40
N GLY A 275 12.92 7.88 8.52
CA GLY A 275 13.04 9.11 7.73
C GLY A 275 13.92 10.19 8.39
N SER A 276 14.31 10.00 9.66
CA SER A 276 15.19 10.87 10.42
C SER A 276 15.98 10.07 11.45
N THR A 277 17.08 10.65 11.93
CA THR A 277 17.84 10.18 13.10
C THR A 277 17.57 11.00 14.36
N ASP A 278 16.76 12.08 14.26
CA ASP A 278 16.38 12.90 15.41
C ASP A 278 15.26 12.19 16.19
N PRO A 279 15.47 11.82 17.47
CA PRO A 279 14.45 11.16 18.28
C PRO A 279 13.13 11.93 18.41
N ILE A 280 13.17 13.26 18.31
CA ILE A 280 11.95 14.10 18.35
C ILE A 280 11.15 13.91 17.06
N GLU A 281 11.81 13.96 15.91
CA GLU A 281 11.14 13.76 14.61
C GLU A 281 10.61 12.33 14.46
N ILE A 282 11.31 11.33 15.01
CA ILE A 282 10.86 9.94 15.05
C ILE A 282 9.62 9.80 15.95
N ALA A 283 9.66 10.39 17.15
CA ALA A 283 8.51 10.36 18.07
C ALA A 283 7.28 11.06 17.46
N ASP A 284 7.44 12.18 16.76
CA ASP A 284 6.34 12.95 16.15
C ASP A 284 5.55 12.17 15.07
N VAL A 285 6.14 11.13 14.48
CA VAL A 285 5.49 10.28 13.46
C VAL A 285 4.94 8.97 14.03
N ILE A 286 5.13 8.71 15.32
CA ILE A 286 4.59 7.55 16.04
C ILE A 286 3.43 8.04 16.92
N ILE A 287 2.30 7.35 16.87
CA ILE A 287 1.19 7.56 17.82
C ILE A 287 1.12 6.35 18.74
N ASP A 288 1.40 6.55 20.02
CA ASP A 288 1.37 5.49 21.03
C ASP A 288 0.93 5.98 22.42
N GLY A 289 1.18 5.18 23.45
CA GLY A 289 0.83 5.49 24.85
C GLY A 289 1.57 6.69 25.45
N ALA A 290 2.59 7.21 24.80
CA ALA A 290 3.27 8.46 25.16
C ALA A 290 2.51 9.71 24.68
N ASP A 291 1.47 9.55 23.85
CA ASP A 291 0.67 10.62 23.26
C ASP A 291 -0.76 10.71 23.83
N PRO A 292 -0.96 10.98 25.14
CA PRO A 292 -2.28 10.94 25.78
C PRO A 292 -3.31 11.90 25.16
N GLY A 293 -2.87 12.95 24.47
CA GLY A 293 -3.74 13.89 23.75
C GLY A 293 -4.23 13.38 22.39
N LEU A 294 -3.63 12.32 21.85
CA LEU A 294 -3.91 11.76 20.52
C LEU A 294 -4.60 10.39 20.59
N ILE A 295 -4.74 9.82 21.79
CA ILE A 295 -5.32 8.49 22.04
C ILE A 295 -6.67 8.60 22.74
N ALA A 296 -7.64 7.79 22.32
CA ALA A 296 -8.97 7.75 22.95
C ALA A 296 -9.02 6.81 24.17
N LYS A 297 -8.02 5.95 24.34
CA LYS A 297 -7.94 4.88 25.36
C LYS A 297 -6.49 4.68 25.75
N GLN A 298 -6.26 4.14 26.95
CA GLN A 298 -4.92 3.75 27.37
C GLN A 298 -4.40 2.59 26.49
N ILE A 299 -3.26 2.82 25.85
CA ILE A 299 -2.56 1.88 24.97
C ILE A 299 -1.10 1.76 25.40
N GLY A 300 -0.37 0.77 24.87
CA GLY A 300 1.07 0.60 25.11
C GLY A 300 1.93 1.60 24.33
N THR A 301 3.24 1.49 24.51
CA THR A 301 4.24 2.34 23.83
C THR A 301 5.01 1.57 22.76
N VAL A 302 5.67 2.28 21.86
CA VAL A 302 6.58 1.75 20.85
C VAL A 302 8.01 1.93 21.32
N THR A 303 8.77 0.85 21.34
CA THR A 303 10.24 0.90 21.44
C THR A 303 10.81 0.76 20.04
N TYR A 304 11.28 1.85 19.46
CA TYR A 304 11.79 1.88 18.08
C TYR A 304 13.31 1.74 17.97
N GLU A 305 14.03 1.64 19.10
CA GLU A 305 15.48 1.43 19.14
C GLU A 305 15.84 -0.08 19.18
N PRO A 306 16.96 -0.49 18.54
CA PRO A 306 17.79 0.31 17.63
C PRO A 306 17.01 0.68 16.36
N PHE A 307 17.34 1.81 15.73
CA PHE A 307 16.87 2.18 14.40
C PHE A 307 18.07 2.42 13.48
N THR A 308 17.84 2.36 12.17
CA THR A 308 18.90 2.57 11.17
C THR A 308 19.18 4.06 10.98
N GLU A 309 20.43 4.46 10.68
CA GLU A 309 20.78 5.88 10.49
C GLU A 309 20.50 6.40 9.07
N THR A 310 20.28 5.48 8.13
CA THR A 310 20.04 5.78 6.72
C THR A 310 18.95 4.88 6.16
N ARG A 311 18.35 5.31 5.05
CA ARG A 311 17.42 4.48 4.27
C ARG A 311 18.02 3.10 3.99
N ILE A 312 17.22 2.06 4.26
CA ILE A 312 17.54 0.66 3.98
C ILE A 312 17.43 0.44 2.46
N ALA A 313 18.52 0.04 1.82
CA ALA A 313 18.63 0.00 0.36
C ALA A 313 17.85 -1.18 -0.26
N GLU A 314 17.86 -2.31 0.44
CA GLU A 314 17.20 -3.57 0.09
C GLU A 314 15.69 -3.60 0.37
N ALA A 315 15.18 -2.58 1.06
CA ALA A 315 13.77 -2.44 1.39
C ALA A 315 13.00 -1.71 0.28
N GLY A 316 11.81 -2.23 -0.01
CA GLY A 316 10.95 -1.79 -1.12
C GLY A 316 10.97 -2.73 -2.32
N PHE A 317 10.32 -2.32 -3.40
CA PHE A 317 10.25 -3.08 -4.64
C PHE A 317 11.64 -3.13 -5.32
N PRO A 318 12.22 -4.31 -5.55
CA PRO A 318 13.63 -4.40 -5.95
C PRO A 318 13.87 -4.25 -7.47
N TYR A 319 12.82 -4.12 -8.30
CA TYR A 319 12.94 -4.08 -9.76
C TYR A 319 12.38 -2.78 -10.39
N PRO A 320 12.85 -1.58 -9.99
CA PRO A 320 12.26 -0.30 -10.40
C PRO A 320 12.25 -0.09 -11.93
N THR A 321 13.16 -0.73 -12.67
CA THR A 321 13.20 -0.69 -14.14
C THR A 321 11.94 -1.28 -14.79
N LEU A 322 11.26 -2.22 -14.12
CA LEU A 322 10.00 -2.80 -14.61
C LEU A 322 8.83 -1.80 -14.55
N LEU A 323 8.87 -0.85 -13.62
CA LEU A 323 7.82 0.19 -13.49
C LEU A 323 7.92 1.26 -14.59
N THR A 324 9.10 1.44 -15.17
CA THR A 324 9.36 2.46 -16.21
C THR A 324 9.14 1.97 -17.64
N GLY A 325 9.00 0.65 -17.84
CA GLY A 325 8.87 0.02 -19.16
C GLY A 325 7.45 0.01 -19.74
N SER A 326 6.43 0.39 -18.96
CA SER A 326 5.03 0.49 -19.40
C SER A 326 4.67 1.93 -19.73
N LYS A 327 4.99 2.39 -20.94
CA LYS A 327 4.43 3.59 -21.55
C LYS A 327 3.98 3.28 -22.97
#